data_AF-A0A7W1VA60-F1
#
_entry.id   AF-A0A7W1VA60-F1
#
_cell.length_a   1.000
_cell.length_b   1.000
_cell.length_c   1.000
_cell.angle_alpha   90.00
_cell.angle_beta   90.00
_cell.angle_gamma   90.00
#
_symmetry.space_group_name_H-M   'P 1'
#
loop_
_entity.id
_entity.type
_entity.pdbx_description
1 polymer ?
#
loop_
_entity_poly.entity_id
_entity_poly.type
_entity_poly.pdbx_seq_one_letter_code
_entity_poly.pdbx_strand_id
1 'polypeptide(L)'
;MKNFITAILMTLVTTVLLGLIYPLVVTGLAHQANGSLIKNQAGEVVGSELVGQPFALPDYFLPRPSAAGAAGYDAGASSGSNLGPTSQKLIDRVKADVEKYQAENPGKPIPVDLVTTSGSGLDPHISPANAEFQVPRVAKERGLGEADVRLAP
;
A
#
# COMPACT_ATOMS: atom_id res chain seq x y z
N MET A 1 -30.81 35.57 25.01
CA MET A 1 -31.41 35.30 23.68
C MET A 1 -30.51 35.72 22.51
N LYS A 2 -29.98 36.95 22.45
CA LYS A 2 -29.11 37.42 21.35
C LYS A 2 -27.93 36.49 21.04
N ASN A 3 -27.19 36.03 22.07
CA ASN A 3 -26.05 35.12 21.89
C ASN A 3 -26.43 33.73 21.37
N PHE A 4 -27.66 33.27 21.65
CA PHE A 4 -28.15 31.97 21.18
C PHE A 4 -28.47 32.01 19.68
N ILE A 5 -29.07 33.11 19.21
CA ILE A 5 -29.33 33.36 17.79
C ILE A 5 -28.01 33.48 17.02
N THR A 6 -27.05 34.24 17.57
CA THR A 6 -25.70 34.34 16.97
C THR A 6 -25.00 32.99 16.89
N ALA A 7 -25.11 32.14 17.92
CA ALA A 7 -24.51 30.81 17.91
C ALA A 7 -25.12 29.93 16.80
N ILE A 8 -26.44 29.91 16.64
CA ILE A 8 -27.11 29.14 15.57
C ILE A 8 -26.70 29.64 14.19
N LEU A 9 -26.67 30.97 13.99
CA LEU A 9 -26.23 31.57 12.73
C LEU A 9 -24.79 31.21 12.41
N MET A 10 -23.88 31.30 13.38
CA MET A 10 -22.47 30.92 13.18
C MET A 10 -22.33 29.44 12.85
N THR A 11 -23.08 28.54 13.49
CA THR A 11 -23.10 27.11 13.14
C THR A 11 -23.59 26.88 11.71
N LEU A 12 -24.67 27.54 11.28
CA LEU A 12 -25.19 27.41 9.92
C LEU A 12 -24.20 27.94 8.89
N VAL A 13 -23.65 29.14 9.11
CA VAL A 13 -22.68 29.76 8.21
C VAL A 13 -21.42 28.90 8.08
N THR A 14 -20.86 28.42 9.20
CA THR A 14 -19.66 27.56 9.17
C THR A 14 -19.94 26.20 8.54
N THR A 15 -21.13 25.63 8.73
CA THR A 15 -21.55 24.37 8.10
C THR A 15 -21.67 24.53 6.59
N VAL A 16 -22.31 25.60 6.10
CA VAL A 16 -22.39 25.87 4.66
C VAL A 16 -21.00 26.15 4.08
N LEU A 17 -20.20 26.95 4.78
CA LEU A 17 -18.86 27.30 4.31
C LEU A 17 -17.93 26.09 4.24
N LEU A 18 -17.82 25.31 5.32
CA LEU A 18 -16.86 24.20 5.43
C LEU A 18 -17.40 22.86 4.92
N GLY A 19 -18.72 22.67 4.92
CA GLY A 19 -19.38 21.44 4.47
C GLY A 19 -19.82 21.46 3.01
N LEU A 20 -20.04 22.64 2.40
CA LEU A 20 -20.48 22.75 1.01
C LEU A 20 -19.53 23.56 0.15
N ILE A 21 -19.29 24.83 0.51
CA ILE A 21 -18.49 25.74 -0.34
C ILE A 21 -17.06 25.21 -0.47
N TYR A 22 -16.41 24.87 0.65
CA TYR A 22 -15.03 24.41 0.65
C TYR A 22 -14.83 23.10 -0.15
N PRO A 23 -15.58 22.00 0.09
CA PRO A 23 -15.42 20.76 -0.69
C PRO A 23 -15.67 20.94 -2.18
N LEU A 24 -16.66 21.75 -2.58
CA LEU A 24 -16.95 22.02 -3.99
C LEU A 24 -15.82 22.78 -4.69
N VAL A 25 -15.26 23.79 -4.02
CA VAL A 25 -14.10 24.54 -4.56
C VAL A 25 -12.88 23.63 -4.69
N VAL A 26 -12.56 22.85 -3.67
CA VAL A 26 -11.42 21.91 -3.71
C VAL A 26 -11.61 20.87 -4.81
N THR A 27 -12.80 20.30 -4.93
CA THR A 27 -13.12 19.30 -5.97
C THR A 27 -13.03 19.90 -7.37
N GLY A 28 -13.53 21.13 -7.57
CA GLY A 28 -13.47 21.80 -8.87
C GLY A 28 -12.05 22.16 -9.32
N LEU A 29 -11.12 22.35 -8.39
CA LEU A 29 -9.73 22.69 -8.69
C LEU A 29 -8.78 21.48 -8.76
N ALA A 30 -9.21 20.31 -8.28
CA ALA A 30 -8.34 19.15 -8.15
C ALA A 30 -8.04 18.48 -9.51
N HIS A 31 -6.74 18.24 -9.78
CA HIS A 31 -6.29 17.59 -11.02
C HIS A 31 -6.17 16.06 -10.91
N GLN A 32 -5.90 15.52 -9.72
CA GLN A 32 -5.68 14.08 -9.48
C GLN A 32 -6.83 13.45 -8.67
N ALA A 33 -8.04 13.97 -8.85
CA ALA A 33 -9.22 13.61 -8.04
C ALA A 33 -9.78 12.20 -8.30
N ASN A 34 -9.42 11.58 -9.43
CA ASN A 34 -10.01 10.31 -9.86
C ASN A 34 -9.23 9.08 -9.37
N GLY A 35 -8.29 9.24 -8.43
CA GLY A 35 -7.62 8.12 -7.76
C GLY A 35 -6.49 7.43 -8.54
N SER A 36 -5.87 8.12 -9.51
CA SER A 36 -4.72 7.64 -10.28
C SER A 36 -4.88 6.21 -10.81
N LEU A 37 -6.03 5.93 -11.43
CA LEU A 37 -6.39 4.60 -11.90
C LEU A 37 -5.50 4.16 -13.07
N ILE A 38 -5.02 2.92 -12.99
CA ILE A 38 -4.29 2.25 -14.06
C ILE A 38 -5.30 1.46 -14.89
N LYS A 39 -5.24 1.64 -16.21
CA LYS A 39 -6.09 0.94 -17.17
C LYS A 39 -5.26 0.01 -18.06
N ASN A 40 -5.79 -1.15 -18.38
CA ASN A 40 -5.17 -2.05 -19.35
C ASN A 40 -5.40 -1.55 -20.79
N GLN A 41 -4.86 -2.27 -21.77
CA GLN A 41 -5.00 -1.95 -23.19
C GLN A 41 -6.46 -1.98 -23.68
N ALA A 42 -7.33 -2.74 -23.00
CA ALA A 42 -8.77 -2.78 -23.29
C ALA A 42 -9.55 -1.63 -22.63
N GLY A 43 -8.90 -0.78 -21.83
CA GLY A 43 -9.51 0.34 -21.12
C GLY A 43 -10.14 -0.01 -19.77
N GLU A 44 -9.99 -1.25 -19.30
CA GLU A 44 -10.50 -1.73 -18.03
C GLU A 44 -9.60 -1.28 -16.88
N VAL A 45 -10.19 -0.89 -15.75
CA VAL A 45 -9.44 -0.48 -14.55
C VAL A 45 -8.85 -1.72 -13.88
N VAL A 46 -7.53 -1.81 -13.84
CA VAL A 46 -6.80 -2.94 -13.23
C VAL A 46 -6.22 -2.62 -11.86
N GLY A 47 -6.20 -1.34 -11.47
CA GLY A 47 -5.71 -0.91 -10.17
C GLY A 47 -5.53 0.59 -10.08
N SER A 48 -4.75 1.03 -9.09
CA SER A 48 -4.31 2.41 -8.91
C SER A 48 -2.82 2.42 -8.65
N GLU A 49 -2.13 3.45 -9.12
CA GLU A 49 -0.71 3.68 -8.81
C GLU A 49 -0.46 3.79 -7.29
N LEU A 50 -1.48 4.18 -6.54
CA LEU A 50 -1.37 4.49 -5.11
C LEU A 50 -1.79 3.33 -4.19
N VAL A 51 -2.27 2.21 -4.73
CA VAL A 51 -2.83 1.10 -3.95
C VAL A 51 -2.18 -0.21 -4.35
N GLY A 52 -1.48 -0.83 -3.40
CA GLY A 52 -0.90 -2.15 -3.58
C GLY A 52 -1.96 -3.26 -3.70
N GLN A 53 -1.57 -4.37 -4.31
CA GLN A 53 -2.42 -5.54 -4.51
C GLN A 53 -1.76 -6.79 -3.91
N PRO A 54 -2.53 -7.81 -3.51
CA PRO A 54 -2.00 -9.02 -2.88
C PRO A 54 -1.36 -9.96 -3.92
N PHE A 55 -0.27 -9.53 -4.57
CA PHE A 55 0.48 -10.39 -5.48
C PHE A 55 1.14 -11.53 -4.70
N ALA A 56 0.81 -12.77 -5.08
CA ALA A 56 1.31 -13.98 -4.43
C ALA A 56 1.99 -14.97 -5.39
N LEU A 57 1.90 -14.74 -6.71
CA LEU A 57 2.47 -15.68 -7.68
C LEU A 57 4.00 -15.50 -7.82
N PRO A 58 4.75 -16.58 -8.06
CA PRO A 58 6.22 -16.56 -8.15
C PRO A 58 6.81 -15.76 -9.31
N ASP A 59 6.01 -15.35 -10.28
CA ASP A 59 6.42 -14.52 -11.42
C ASP A 59 6.22 -13.02 -11.16
N TYR A 60 5.64 -12.62 -10.03
CA TYR A 60 5.54 -11.22 -9.60
C TYR A 60 6.53 -10.89 -8.50
N PHE A 61 6.78 -9.57 -8.35
CA PHE A 61 7.35 -9.04 -7.13
C PHE A 61 6.31 -9.15 -6.01
N LEU A 62 6.72 -9.79 -4.92
CA LEU A 62 5.94 -9.85 -3.71
C LEU A 62 5.96 -8.49 -3.04
N PRO A 63 4.80 -7.96 -2.68
CA PRO A 63 4.71 -6.69 -2.01
C PRO A 63 5.04 -6.89 -0.53
N ARG A 64 5.01 -5.80 0.23
CA ARG A 64 5.17 -5.88 1.69
C ARG A 64 4.04 -6.71 2.31
N PRO A 65 4.26 -7.39 3.44
CA PRO A 65 3.17 -8.02 4.17
C PRO A 65 2.08 -6.98 4.51
N SER A 66 0.81 -7.37 4.43
CA SER A 66 -0.32 -6.48 4.74
C SER A 66 -1.12 -7.00 5.93
N ALA A 67 -1.57 -6.07 6.76
CA ALA A 67 -2.51 -6.30 7.87
C ALA A 67 -3.88 -5.67 7.61
N ALA A 68 -4.15 -5.17 6.40
CA ALA A 68 -5.43 -4.59 6.03
C ALA A 68 -6.46 -5.68 5.71
N GLY A 69 -7.52 -5.77 6.52
CA GLY A 69 -8.53 -6.81 6.41
C GLY A 69 -8.01 -8.21 6.77
N ALA A 70 -8.84 -9.24 6.59
CA ALA A 70 -8.48 -10.61 6.94
C ALA A 70 -7.48 -11.26 5.96
N ALA A 71 -7.52 -10.86 4.69
CA ALA A 71 -6.72 -11.44 3.60
C ALA A 71 -5.50 -10.58 3.20
N GLY A 72 -5.34 -9.40 3.81
CA GLY A 72 -4.37 -8.40 3.37
C GLY A 72 -4.86 -7.61 2.15
N TYR A 73 -4.33 -6.39 2.01
CA TYR A 73 -4.60 -5.47 0.89
C TYR A 73 -6.09 -5.14 0.65
N ASP A 74 -6.92 -5.19 1.71
CA ASP A 74 -8.33 -4.79 1.64
C ASP A 74 -8.47 -3.25 1.70
N ALA A 75 -8.85 -2.65 0.57
CA ALA A 75 -9.04 -1.21 0.43
C ALA A 75 -10.18 -0.65 1.32
N GLY A 76 -11.15 -1.48 1.72
CA GLY A 76 -12.22 -1.11 2.65
C GLY A 76 -11.79 -1.18 4.12
N ALA A 77 -10.66 -1.81 4.42
CA ALA A 77 -10.16 -2.05 5.77
C ALA A 77 -8.69 -1.63 5.95
N SER A 78 -8.32 -0.47 5.39
CA SER A 78 -6.98 0.13 5.50
C SER A 78 -6.52 0.18 6.97
N SER A 79 -5.45 -0.56 7.28
CA SER A 79 -4.89 -0.66 8.62
C SER A 79 -3.51 -1.33 8.62
N GLY A 80 -2.72 -1.05 9.65
CA GLY A 80 -1.42 -1.66 9.89
C GLY A 80 -1.45 -2.64 11.06
N SER A 81 -0.36 -3.40 11.22
CA SER A 81 -0.16 -4.24 12.40
C SER A 81 0.14 -3.36 13.62
N ASN A 82 -0.70 -3.47 14.65
CA ASN A 82 -0.50 -2.76 15.94
C ASN A 82 0.22 -3.63 16.98
N LEU A 83 1.00 -4.63 16.54
CA LEU A 83 1.79 -5.47 17.44
C LEU A 83 3.02 -4.71 17.94
N GLY A 84 3.21 -4.70 19.26
CA GLY A 84 4.41 -4.11 19.89
C GLY A 84 5.68 -4.93 19.62
N PRO A 85 6.88 -4.33 19.80
CA PRO A 85 8.16 -4.97 19.50
C PRO A 85 8.47 -6.20 20.37
N THR A 86 7.84 -6.31 21.55
CA THR A 86 7.95 -7.47 22.46
C THR A 86 6.86 -8.52 22.22
N SER A 87 6.01 -8.35 21.20
CA SER A 87 4.93 -9.29 20.91
C SER A 87 5.48 -10.60 20.35
N GLN A 88 5.16 -11.71 21.01
CA GLN A 88 5.54 -13.04 20.54
C GLN A 88 5.00 -13.33 19.14
N LYS A 89 3.74 -12.95 18.87
CA LYS A 89 3.13 -13.12 17.54
C LYS A 89 3.91 -12.41 16.43
N LEU A 90 4.42 -11.21 16.72
CA LEU A 90 5.23 -10.47 15.75
C LEU A 90 6.58 -11.17 15.52
N ILE A 91 7.24 -11.57 16.61
CA ILE A 91 8.53 -12.26 16.55
C ILE A 91 8.42 -13.55 15.75
N ASP A 92 7.40 -14.37 16.01
CA ASP A 92 7.20 -15.65 15.32
C ASP A 92 6.92 -15.47 13.83
N ARG A 93 6.05 -14.51 13.47
CA ARG A 93 5.77 -14.19 12.07
C ARG A 93 7.02 -13.72 11.34
N VAL A 94 7.77 -12.77 11.91
CA VAL A 94 9.01 -12.27 11.28
C VAL A 94 10.01 -13.40 11.10
N LYS A 95 10.18 -14.27 12.12
CA LYS A 95 11.08 -15.42 12.02
C LYS A 95 10.68 -16.37 10.90
N ALA A 96 9.40 -16.70 10.79
CA ALA A 96 8.90 -17.55 9.72
C ALA A 96 9.14 -16.94 8.32
N ASP A 97 8.90 -15.64 8.16
CA ASP A 97 9.16 -14.94 6.90
C ASP A 97 10.67 -14.90 6.58
N VAL A 98 11.50 -14.65 7.60
CA VAL A 98 12.97 -14.66 7.47
C VAL A 98 13.46 -16.03 7.03
N GLU A 99 13.02 -17.11 7.68
CA GLU A 99 13.41 -18.48 7.32
C GLU A 99 12.99 -18.83 5.89
N LYS A 100 11.75 -18.48 5.50
CA LYS A 100 11.23 -18.67 4.14
C LYS A 100 12.12 -17.96 3.10
N TYR A 101 12.34 -16.65 3.26
CA TYR A 101 13.06 -15.87 2.25
C TYR A 101 14.57 -16.10 2.27
N GLN A 102 15.16 -16.50 3.40
CA GLN A 102 16.57 -16.89 3.45
C GLN A 102 16.83 -18.14 2.62
N ALA A 103 15.89 -19.09 2.59
CA ALA A 103 16.01 -20.30 1.77
C ALA A 103 15.96 -20.00 0.26
N GLU A 104 15.26 -18.94 -0.15
CA GLU A 104 15.22 -18.48 -1.55
C GLU A 104 16.54 -17.84 -1.99
N ASN A 105 17.22 -17.12 -1.09
CA ASN A 105 18.51 -16.48 -1.35
C ASN A 105 19.52 -16.73 -0.22
N PRO A 106 20.19 -17.91 -0.17
CA PRO A 106 21.12 -18.23 0.90
C PRO A 106 22.30 -17.24 0.99
N GLY A 107 22.59 -16.76 2.20
CA GLY A 107 23.75 -15.89 2.48
C GLY A 107 23.57 -14.41 2.12
N LYS A 108 22.42 -14.01 1.57
CA LYS A 108 22.08 -12.59 1.37
C LYS A 108 21.31 -12.02 2.56
N PRO A 109 21.56 -10.76 2.97
CA PRO A 109 20.77 -10.10 4.01
C PRO A 109 19.33 -9.89 3.53
N ILE A 110 18.36 -10.14 4.42
CA ILE A 110 16.94 -10.00 4.11
C ILE A 110 16.52 -8.53 4.25
N PRO A 111 15.94 -7.92 3.20
CA PRO A 111 15.40 -6.56 3.26
C PRO A 111 14.28 -6.45 4.29
N VAL A 112 14.32 -5.41 5.12
CA VAL A 112 13.40 -5.27 6.26
C VAL A 112 11.94 -5.10 5.81
N ASP A 113 11.70 -4.42 4.69
CA ASP A 113 10.36 -4.17 4.16
C ASP A 113 9.70 -5.43 3.57
N LEU A 114 10.49 -6.46 3.22
CA LEU A 114 9.97 -7.77 2.80
C LEU A 114 9.31 -8.54 3.94
N VAL A 115 9.73 -8.29 5.18
CA VAL A 115 9.27 -9.01 6.38
C VAL A 115 8.52 -8.13 7.37
N THR A 116 8.29 -6.85 7.06
CA THR A 116 7.57 -5.92 7.94
C THR A 116 6.36 -5.33 7.25
N THR A 117 5.24 -5.35 7.97
CA THR A 117 3.98 -4.79 7.47
C THR A 117 4.05 -3.28 7.34
N SER A 118 3.35 -2.71 6.36
CA SER A 118 3.18 -1.26 6.24
C SER A 118 2.12 -0.71 7.23
N GLY A 119 2.14 0.60 7.46
CA GLY A 119 1.21 1.27 8.37
C GLY A 119 -0.22 1.39 7.84
N SER A 120 -0.40 1.49 6.52
CA SER A 120 -1.71 1.50 5.86
C SER A 120 -2.22 0.11 5.51
N GLY A 121 -1.31 -0.87 5.37
CA GLY A 121 -1.62 -2.18 4.81
C GLY A 121 -1.92 -2.17 3.30
N LEU A 122 -1.80 -1.01 2.63
CA LEU A 122 -2.09 -0.83 1.20
C LEU A 122 -0.90 -0.28 0.42
N ASP A 123 0.30 -0.36 1.00
CA ASP A 123 1.53 0.18 0.42
C ASP A 123 1.83 -0.46 -0.95
N PRO A 124 1.88 0.34 -2.04
CA PRO A 124 2.26 -0.15 -3.36
C PRO A 124 3.78 -0.24 -3.55
N HIS A 125 4.58 0.27 -2.60
CA HIS A 125 6.02 0.38 -2.76
C HIS A 125 6.79 -0.71 -2.01
N ILE A 126 7.93 -1.08 -2.60
CA ILE A 126 9.00 -1.86 -1.95
C ILE A 126 10.32 -1.11 -2.11
N SER A 127 11.27 -1.36 -1.21
CA SER A 127 12.60 -0.78 -1.32
C SER A 127 13.35 -1.34 -2.53
N PRO A 128 14.30 -0.60 -3.12
CA PRO A 128 15.16 -1.14 -4.18
C PRO A 128 15.92 -2.40 -3.75
N ALA A 129 16.33 -2.49 -2.48
CA ALA A 129 16.99 -3.69 -1.94
C ALA A 129 16.05 -4.91 -1.92
N ASN A 130 14.77 -4.69 -1.62
CA ASN A 130 13.73 -5.73 -1.68
C ASN A 130 13.47 -6.17 -3.13
N ALA A 131 13.34 -5.22 -4.06
CA ALA A 131 13.21 -5.55 -5.47
C ALA A 131 14.40 -6.40 -5.97
N GLU A 132 15.64 -5.95 -5.72
CA GLU A 132 16.86 -6.68 -6.09
C GLU A 132 16.97 -8.08 -5.46
N PHE A 133 16.51 -8.24 -4.21
CA PHE A 133 16.47 -9.54 -3.56
C PHE A 133 15.57 -10.55 -4.29
N GLN A 134 14.50 -10.07 -4.94
CA GLN A 134 13.52 -10.89 -5.63
C GLN A 134 13.84 -11.12 -7.12
N VAL A 135 14.74 -10.33 -7.72
CA VAL A 135 15.12 -10.42 -9.15
C VAL A 135 15.45 -11.84 -9.60
N PRO A 136 16.30 -12.64 -8.90
CA PRO A 136 16.67 -13.98 -9.38
C PRO A 136 15.48 -14.92 -9.51
N ARG A 137 14.53 -14.83 -8.56
CA ARG A 137 13.28 -15.62 -8.58
C ARG A 137 12.41 -15.20 -9.76
N VAL A 138 12.12 -13.90 -9.89
CA VAL A 138 11.24 -13.38 -10.94
C VAL A 138 11.82 -13.64 -12.33
N ALA A 139 13.13 -13.45 -12.51
CA ALA A 139 13.83 -13.72 -13.76
C ALA A 139 13.70 -15.20 -14.17
N LYS A 140 13.91 -16.13 -13.22
CA LYS A 140 13.76 -17.56 -13.45
C LYS A 140 12.33 -17.94 -13.84
N GLU A 141 11.32 -17.46 -13.10
CA GLU A 141 9.91 -17.81 -13.33
C GLU A 141 9.36 -17.21 -14.64
N ARG A 142 9.91 -16.07 -15.08
CA ARG A 142 9.55 -15.45 -16.37
C ARG A 142 10.41 -15.88 -17.55
N GLY A 143 11.47 -16.66 -17.32
CA GLY A 143 12.43 -17.03 -18.36
C GLY A 143 13.18 -15.83 -18.96
N LEU A 144 13.41 -14.78 -18.17
CA LEU A 144 14.09 -13.54 -18.57
C LEU A 144 15.50 -13.48 -17.99
N GLY A 145 16.37 -12.66 -18.59
CA GLY A 145 17.66 -12.32 -17.97
C GLY A 145 17.45 -11.40 -16.77
N GLU A 146 18.27 -11.55 -15.72
CA GLU A 146 18.17 -10.65 -14.55
C GLU A 146 18.38 -9.18 -14.92
N ALA A 147 19.21 -8.89 -15.93
CA ALA A 147 19.41 -7.52 -16.42
C ALA A 147 18.12 -6.94 -17.02
N ASP A 148 17.35 -7.75 -17.74
CA ASP A 148 16.08 -7.32 -18.34
C ASP A 148 15.04 -7.03 -17.24
N VAL A 149 15.03 -7.83 -16.17
CA VAL A 149 14.14 -7.62 -15.02
C VAL A 149 14.51 -6.33 -14.27
N ARG A 150 15.79 -5.97 -14.15
CA ARG A 150 16.23 -4.71 -13.52
C ARG A 150 15.92 -3.47 -14.36
N LEU A 151 15.89 -3.62 -15.68
CA LEU A 151 15.58 -2.54 -16.62
C LEU A 151 14.08 -2.38 -16.85
N ALA A 152 13.26 -3.29 -16.34
CA ALA A 152 11.81 -3.16 -16.39
C ALA A 152 11.39 -1.88 -15.64
N PRO A 153 10.70 -0.94 -16.30
CA PRO A 153 10.26 0.31 -15.71
C PRO A 153 9.18 0.12 -14.64
#